data_AF-T1AGT3-F1
#
_entry.id   AF-T1AGT3-F1
#
_cell.length_a   1.000
_cell.length_b   1.000
_cell.length_c   1.000
_cell.angle_alpha   90.00
_cell.angle_beta   90.00
_cell.angle_gamma   90.00
#
_symmetry.space_group_name_H-M   'P 1'
#
loop_
_entity.id
_entity.type
_entity.pdbx_description
1 polymer ?
#
loop_
_entity_poly.entity_id
_entity_poly.type
_entity_poly.pdbx_seq_one_letter_code
_entity_poly.pdbx_strand_id
1 'polypeptide(L)'
;MGILFDIILIPILTFYLLKDWDHLVERCVTEIPEPYRTPAIRVGGEINKVLSAFFRGQLLVMAALALSYTLGLSLIGLHVALLIGCFAGLMSFVPYLGFFSGLILALLAMFLQGGGPLGLISVCIVFLIGEGLESFVYIPFFIGGRTHLH
;
A
#
# COMPACT_ATOMS: atom_id res chain seq x y z
N MET A 1 -17.93 -14.87 -18.53
CA MET A 1 -18.44 -15.69 -17.42
C MET A 1 -17.35 -16.11 -16.41
N GLY A 2 -16.09 -16.34 -16.82
CA GLY A 2 -15.00 -16.67 -15.87
C GLY A 2 -14.67 -15.57 -14.85
N ILE A 3 -14.60 -14.30 -15.27
CA ILE A 3 -14.20 -13.17 -14.40
C ILE A 3 -15.13 -12.99 -13.20
N LEU A 4 -16.44 -13.21 -13.38
CA LEU A 4 -17.42 -13.11 -12.29
C LEU A 4 -17.25 -14.25 -11.27
N PHE A 5 -16.89 -15.44 -11.76
CA PHE A 5 -16.57 -16.58 -10.90
C PHE A 5 -15.28 -16.34 -10.11
N ASP A 6 -14.24 -15.81 -10.76
CA ASP A 6 -12.96 -15.50 -10.11
C ASP A 6 -13.09 -14.44 -9.01
N ILE A 7 -13.85 -13.35 -9.26
CA ILE A 7 -14.09 -12.29 -8.28
C ILE A 7 -14.77 -12.81 -7.01
N ILE A 8 -15.60 -13.86 -7.11
CA ILE A 8 -16.27 -14.48 -5.97
C ILE A 8 -15.38 -15.56 -5.33
N LEU A 9 -14.74 -16.40 -6.15
CA LEU A 9 -13.99 -17.55 -5.69
C LEU A 9 -12.69 -17.14 -4.98
N ILE A 10 -11.96 -16.14 -5.51
CA ILE A 10 -10.70 -15.67 -4.94
C ILE A 10 -10.87 -15.28 -3.45
N PRO A 11 -11.76 -14.36 -3.05
CA PRO A 11 -11.88 -13.97 -1.64
C PRO A 11 -12.36 -15.13 -0.75
N ILE A 12 -13.20 -16.03 -1.25
CA ILE A 12 -13.63 -17.23 -0.50
C ILE A 12 -12.43 -18.14 -0.26
N LEU A 13 -11.67 -18.48 -1.31
CA LEU A 13 -10.45 -19.29 -1.21
C LEU A 13 -9.42 -18.64 -0.30
N THR A 14 -9.18 -17.34 -0.47
CA THR A 14 -8.28 -16.58 0.39
C THR A 14 -8.73 -16.66 1.86
N PHE A 15 -10.02 -16.51 2.15
CA PHE A 15 -10.54 -16.65 3.51
C PHE A 15 -10.34 -18.06 4.08
N TYR A 16 -10.62 -19.11 3.31
CA TYR A 16 -10.38 -20.50 3.72
C TYR A 16 -8.89 -20.78 3.94
N LEU A 17 -8.02 -20.33 3.03
CA LEU A 17 -6.58 -20.49 3.15
C LEU A 17 -6.00 -19.74 4.36
N LEU A 18 -6.51 -18.54 4.66
CA LEU A 18 -6.12 -17.81 5.87
C LEU A 18 -6.64 -18.50 7.14
N LYS A 19 -7.87 -19.01 7.12
CA LYS A 19 -8.47 -19.69 8.28
C LYS A 19 -7.73 -20.99 8.61
N ASP A 20 -7.42 -21.79 7.60
CA ASP A 20 -6.78 -23.10 7.76
C ASP A 20 -5.25 -23.00 7.65
N TRP A 21 -4.70 -21.79 7.72
CA TRP A 21 -3.28 -21.49 7.52
C TRP A 21 -2.36 -22.35 8.40
N ASP A 22 -2.66 -22.45 9.70
CA ASP A 22 -1.82 -23.19 10.64
C ASP A 22 -1.75 -24.69 10.30
N HIS A 23 -2.89 -25.28 9.91
CA HIS A 23 -2.95 -26.68 9.47
C HIS A 23 -2.23 -26.90 8.14
N LEU A 24 -2.32 -25.94 7.21
CA LEU A 24 -1.61 -25.99 5.93
C LEU A 24 -0.10 -25.91 6.12
N VAL A 25 0.38 -25.00 6.98
CA VAL A 25 1.80 -24.85 7.29
C VAL A 25 2.33 -26.10 7.98
N GLU A 26 1.60 -26.66 8.96
CA GLU A 26 2.00 -27.89 9.64
C GLU A 26 2.14 -29.06 8.67
N ARG A 27 1.18 -29.23 7.75
CA ARG A 27 1.25 -30.24 6.68
C ARG A 27 2.44 -30.02 5.76
N CYS A 28 2.68 -28.79 5.33
CA CYS A 28 3.85 -28.46 4.51
C CYS A 28 5.16 -28.81 5.22
N VAL A 29 5.26 -28.53 6.53
CA VAL A 29 6.45 -28.83 7.34
C VAL A 29 6.60 -30.35 7.53
N THR A 30 5.51 -31.11 7.64
CA THR A 30 5.56 -32.57 7.79
C THR A 30 6.11 -33.31 6.57
N GLU A 31 5.95 -32.75 5.37
CA GLU A 31 6.47 -33.29 4.11
C GLU A 31 7.96 -32.96 3.87
N ILE A 32 8.55 -32.06 4.68
CA ILE A 32 9.95 -31.70 4.56
C ILE A 32 10.82 -32.79 5.21
N PRO A 33 11.88 -33.28 4.51
CA PRO A 33 12.82 -34.24 5.07
C PRO A 33 13.46 -33.71 6.36
N GLU A 34 13.65 -34.58 7.35
CA GLU A 34 14.10 -34.22 8.70
C GLU A 34 15.29 -33.24 8.77
N PRO A 35 16.36 -33.40 7.94
CA PRO A 35 17.52 -32.50 7.98
C PRO A 35 17.19 -31.03 7.68
N TYR A 36 16.11 -30.77 6.93
CA TYR A 36 15.74 -29.43 6.45
C TYR A 36 14.57 -28.82 7.21
N ARG A 37 13.92 -29.59 8.10
CA ARG A 37 12.72 -29.14 8.82
C ARG A 37 12.99 -27.94 9.73
N THR A 38 14.02 -28.01 10.56
CA THR A 38 14.39 -26.93 11.48
C THR A 38 14.81 -25.65 10.74
N PRO A 39 15.67 -25.71 9.69
CA PRO A 39 15.93 -24.56 8.83
C PRO A 39 14.66 -23.96 8.20
N ALA A 40 13.76 -24.80 7.68
CA ALA A 40 12.53 -24.33 7.02
C ALA A 40 11.60 -23.59 7.97
N ILE A 41 11.37 -24.11 9.19
CA ILE A 41 10.56 -23.43 10.21
C ILE A 41 11.19 -22.09 10.60
N ARG A 42 12.52 -22.06 10.79
CA ARG A 42 13.25 -20.82 11.12
C ARG A 42 13.04 -19.76 10.03
N VAL A 43 13.26 -20.13 8.76
CA VAL A 43 13.10 -19.20 7.62
C VAL A 43 11.64 -18.73 7.50
N GLY A 44 10.66 -19.63 7.64
CA GLY A 44 9.24 -19.26 7.64
C GLY A 44 8.88 -18.27 8.74
N GLY A 45 9.43 -18.45 9.95
CA GLY A 45 9.26 -17.51 11.07
C GLY A 45 9.87 -16.13 10.78
N GLU A 46 11.07 -16.07 10.20
CA GLU A 46 11.70 -14.80 9.81
C GLU A 46 10.92 -14.09 8.70
N ILE A 47 10.44 -14.83 7.69
CA ILE A 47 9.55 -14.27 6.65
C ILE A 47 8.30 -13.68 7.30
N ASN A 48 7.65 -14.40 8.21
CA ASN A 48 6.44 -13.90 8.89
C ASN A 48 6.72 -12.62 9.70
N LYS A 49 7.87 -12.54 10.39
CA LYS A 49 8.29 -11.34 11.13
C LYS A 49 8.50 -10.14 10.20
N VAL A 50 9.21 -10.34 9.08
CA VAL A 50 9.47 -9.31 8.07
C VAL A 50 8.17 -8.86 7.43
N LEU A 51 7.31 -9.80 7.04
CA LEU A 51 6.03 -9.50 6.41
C LEU A 51 5.10 -8.73 7.36
N SER A 52 5.00 -9.16 8.63
CA SER A 52 4.23 -8.44 9.65
C SER A 52 4.78 -7.03 9.92
N ALA A 53 6.11 -6.85 9.87
CA ALA A 53 6.73 -5.54 9.98
C ALA A 53 6.41 -4.65 8.78
N PHE A 54 6.53 -5.20 7.57
CA PHE A 54 6.19 -4.53 6.31
C PHE A 54 4.74 -4.06 6.29
N PHE A 55 3.77 -4.93 6.61
CA PHE A 55 2.35 -4.54 6.66
C PHE A 55 2.09 -3.37 7.62
N ARG A 56 2.69 -3.39 8.82
CA ARG A 56 2.57 -2.28 9.77
C ARG A 56 3.21 -0.99 9.26
N GLY A 57 4.39 -1.09 8.64
CA GLY A 57 5.06 0.05 8.02
C GLY A 57 4.24 0.63 6.88
N GLN A 58 3.73 -0.22 5.99
CA GLN A 58 2.91 0.19 4.85
C GLN A 58 1.62 0.89 5.29
N LEU A 59 0.94 0.40 6.33
CA LEU A 59 -0.25 1.08 6.88
C LEU A 59 0.07 2.50 7.36
N LEU A 60 1.24 2.71 7.98
CA LEU A 60 1.69 4.04 8.40
C LEU A 60 2.03 4.93 7.20
N VAL A 61 2.67 4.38 6.17
CA VAL A 61 2.96 5.09 4.90
C VAL A 61 1.66 5.55 4.24
N MET A 62 0.67 4.65 4.11
CA MET A 62 -0.64 4.94 3.52
C MET A 62 -1.36 6.05 4.30
N ALA A 63 -1.34 6.00 5.63
CA ALA A 63 -1.94 7.03 6.47
C ALA A 63 -1.22 8.38 6.33
N ALA A 64 0.12 8.37 6.30
CA ALA A 64 0.92 9.57 6.13
C ALA A 64 0.67 10.23 4.76
N LEU A 65 0.60 9.43 3.69
CA LEU A 65 0.28 9.91 2.34
C LEU A 65 -1.14 10.42 2.20
N ALA A 66 -2.11 9.73 2.80
CA ALA A 66 -3.49 10.21 2.82
C ALA A 66 -3.59 11.61 3.45
N LEU A 67 -2.87 11.82 4.56
CA LEU A 67 -2.83 13.10 5.26
C LEU A 67 -2.06 14.16 4.45
N SER A 68 -0.89 13.83 3.90
CA SER A 68 -0.08 14.77 3.13
C SER A 68 -0.77 15.23 1.85
N TYR A 69 -1.40 14.32 1.09
CA TYR A 69 -2.18 14.67 -0.09
C TYR A 69 -3.43 15.46 0.25
N THR A 70 -4.16 15.08 1.31
CA THR A 70 -5.33 15.84 1.75
C THR A 70 -4.96 17.27 2.10
N LEU A 71 -3.89 17.47 2.88
CA LEU A 71 -3.41 18.80 3.26
C LEU A 71 -2.93 19.58 2.03
N GLY A 72 -2.10 18.97 1.17
CA GLY A 72 -1.60 19.62 -0.03
C GLY A 72 -2.70 20.07 -0.98
N LEU A 73 -3.68 19.21 -1.25
CA LEU A 73 -4.82 19.52 -2.12
C LEU A 73 -5.79 20.52 -1.45
N SER A 74 -5.98 20.45 -0.14
CA SER A 74 -6.81 21.41 0.59
C SER A 74 -6.20 22.81 0.59
N LEU A 75 -4.87 22.94 0.65
CA LEU A 75 -4.17 24.22 0.56
C LEU A 75 -4.34 24.90 -0.82
N ILE A 76 -4.51 24.10 -1.87
CA ILE A 76 -4.79 24.56 -3.23
C ILE A 76 -6.27 24.96 -3.40
N GLY A 77 -7.15 24.60 -2.45
CA GLY A 77 -8.58 24.87 -2.52
C GLY A 77 -9.36 23.84 -3.35
N LEU A 78 -8.90 22.58 -3.41
CA LEU A 78 -9.67 21.51 -4.03
C LEU A 78 -10.80 21.04 -3.11
N HIS A 79 -12.06 21.14 -3.54
CA HIS A 79 -13.22 20.83 -2.69
C HIS A 79 -13.26 19.36 -2.23
N VAL A 80 -12.83 18.44 -3.10
CA VAL A 80 -12.79 17.00 -2.85
C VAL A 80 -11.42 16.51 -2.38
N ALA A 81 -10.59 17.40 -1.81
CA ALA A 81 -9.22 17.11 -1.37
C ALA A 81 -9.13 15.90 -0.43
N LEU A 82 -10.00 15.82 0.58
CA LEU A 82 -10.03 14.71 1.54
C LEU A 82 -10.35 13.37 0.85
N LEU A 83 -11.34 13.35 -0.03
CA LEU A 83 -11.76 12.14 -0.71
C LEU A 83 -10.66 11.60 -1.62
N ILE A 84 -10.01 12.49 -2.38
CA ILE A 84 -8.92 12.13 -3.29
C ILE A 84 -7.65 11.77 -2.52
N GLY A 85 -7.31 12.52 -1.46
CA GLY A 85 -6.14 12.23 -0.62
C GLY A 85 -6.25 10.87 0.06
N CYS A 86 -7.40 10.57 0.68
CA CYS A 86 -7.65 9.25 1.27
C CYS A 86 -7.61 8.13 0.22
N PHE A 87 -8.20 8.33 -0.96
CA PHE A 87 -8.17 7.33 -2.02
C PHE A 87 -6.76 7.08 -2.55
N ALA A 88 -6.00 8.15 -2.82
CA ALA A 88 -4.62 8.07 -3.28
C ALA A 88 -3.71 7.38 -2.24
N GLY A 89 -3.84 7.75 -0.96
CA GLY A 89 -3.11 7.10 0.14
C GLY A 89 -3.52 5.66 0.38
N LEU A 90 -4.76 5.26 0.09
CA LEU A 90 -5.17 3.85 0.12
C LEU A 90 -4.57 3.08 -1.07
N MET A 91 -4.58 3.67 -2.26
CA MET A 91 -4.05 3.07 -3.47
C MET A 91 -2.53 2.95 -3.48
N SER A 92 -1.82 3.71 -2.62
CA SER A 92 -0.36 3.56 -2.44
C SER A 92 0.04 2.26 -1.74
N PHE A 93 -0.91 1.41 -1.33
CA PHE A 93 -0.61 0.02 -0.98
C PHE A 93 0.19 -0.68 -2.08
N VAL A 94 -0.12 -0.37 -3.35
CA VAL A 94 0.67 -0.78 -4.50
C VAL A 94 1.53 0.41 -4.95
N PRO A 95 2.87 0.24 -5.07
CA PRO A 95 3.76 1.30 -5.49
C PRO A 95 3.27 1.99 -6.78
N TYR A 96 3.35 3.31 -6.82
CA TYR A 96 2.94 4.19 -7.93
C TYR A 96 1.43 4.23 -8.25
N LEU A 97 0.63 3.23 -7.87
CA LEU A 97 -0.82 3.25 -8.14
C LEU A 97 -1.50 4.43 -7.43
N GLY A 98 -1.13 4.70 -6.18
CA GLY A 98 -1.65 5.84 -5.41
C GLY A 98 -1.38 7.17 -6.11
N PHE A 99 -0.15 7.39 -6.56
CA PHE A 99 0.26 8.58 -7.30
C PHE A 99 -0.53 8.76 -8.59
N PHE A 100 -0.53 7.77 -9.49
CA PHE A 100 -1.18 7.92 -10.80
C PHE A 100 -2.69 8.06 -10.67
N SER A 101 -3.33 7.19 -9.88
CA SER A 101 -4.79 7.22 -9.71
C SER A 101 -5.23 8.50 -9.01
N GLY A 102 -4.52 8.93 -7.96
CA GLY A 102 -4.78 10.18 -7.26
C GLY A 102 -4.58 11.41 -8.14
N LEU A 103 -3.48 11.45 -8.92
CA LEU A 103 -3.16 12.57 -9.80
C LEU A 103 -4.22 12.74 -10.88
N ILE A 104 -4.63 11.65 -11.54
CA ILE A 104 -5.68 11.70 -12.56
C ILE A 104 -6.98 12.22 -11.98
N LEU A 105 -7.40 11.70 -10.81
CA LEU A 105 -8.62 12.14 -10.14
C LEU A 105 -8.55 13.60 -9.69
N ALA A 106 -7.41 14.05 -9.15
CA ALA A 106 -7.20 15.42 -8.70
C ALA A 106 -7.20 16.41 -9.85
N LEU A 107 -6.53 16.09 -10.96
CA LEU A 107 -6.51 16.93 -12.16
C LEU A 107 -7.90 17.06 -12.76
N LEU A 108 -8.64 15.95 -12.86
CA LEU A 108 -10.01 15.95 -13.34
C LEU A 108 -10.91 16.80 -12.43
N ALA A 109 -10.82 16.60 -11.12
CA ALA A 109 -11.60 17.38 -10.14
C ALA A 109 -11.26 18.87 -10.19
N MET A 110 -9.98 19.23 -10.28
CA MET A 110 -9.52 20.62 -10.35
C MET A 110 -9.99 21.30 -11.64
N PHE A 111 -9.97 20.57 -12.76
CA PHE A 111 -10.49 21.04 -14.03
C PHE A 111 -12.00 21.27 -13.98
N LEU A 112 -12.76 20.30 -13.45
CA LEU A 112 -14.22 20.37 -13.36
C LEU A 112 -14.71 21.49 -12.42
N GLN A 113 -13.95 21.82 -11.36
CA GLN A 113 -14.29 22.95 -10.49
C GLN A 113 -13.86 24.32 -11.03
N GLY A 114 -13.19 24.38 -12.20
CA GLY A 114 -12.79 25.64 -12.83
C GLY A 114 -11.50 26.27 -12.28
N GLY A 115 -10.59 25.47 -11.70
CA GLY A 115 -9.36 25.94 -11.05
C GLY A 115 -8.32 26.61 -11.96
N GLY A 116 -8.52 26.58 -13.28
CA GLY A 116 -7.62 27.18 -14.27
C GLY A 116 -6.24 26.48 -14.40
N PRO A 117 -5.36 26.98 -15.28
CA PRO A 117 -4.05 26.37 -15.53
C PRO A 117 -3.14 26.34 -14.29
N LEU A 118 -3.18 27.39 -13.46
CA LEU A 118 -2.40 27.46 -12.23
C LEU A 118 -2.82 26.38 -11.23
N GLY A 119 -4.12 26.11 -11.12
CA GLY A 119 -4.66 25.03 -10.30
C GLY A 119 -4.13 23.66 -10.73
N LEU A 120 -4.14 23.37 -12.02
CA LEU A 120 -3.64 22.09 -12.55
C LEU A 120 -2.14 21.91 -12.28
N ILE A 121 -1.34 22.97 -12.48
CA ILE A 121 0.10 22.95 -12.17
C ILE A 121 0.33 22.70 -10.67
N SER A 122 -0.43 23.37 -9.80
CA SER A 122 -0.30 23.18 -8.36
C SER A 122 -0.62 21.76 -7.89
N VAL A 123 -1.62 21.11 -8.51
CA VAL A 123 -1.93 19.69 -8.26
C VAL A 123 -0.74 18.80 -8.63
N CYS A 124 -0.15 18.98 -9.81
CA CYS A 124 1.04 18.24 -10.21
C CYS A 124 2.19 18.42 -9.22
N ILE A 125 2.42 19.64 -8.72
CA ILE A 125 3.46 19.92 -7.73
C ILE A 125 3.20 19.18 -6.42
N VAL A 126 1.96 19.19 -5.91
CA VAL A 126 1.62 18.46 -4.67
C VAL A 126 1.84 16.97 -4.82
N PHE A 127 1.45 16.38 -5.95
CA PHE A 127 1.68 14.96 -6.20
C PHE A 127 3.17 14.61 -6.33
N LEU A 128 3.96 15.44 -7.02
CA LEU A 128 5.40 15.26 -7.13
C LEU A 128 6.10 15.35 -5.77
N ILE A 129 5.70 16.29 -4.92
CA ILE A 129 6.21 16.41 -3.55
C ILE A 129 5.82 15.17 -2.75
N GLY A 130 4.57 14.72 -2.85
CA GLY A 130 4.10 13.52 -2.14
C GLY A 130 4.83 12.25 -2.57
N GLU A 131 5.11 12.07 -3.86
CA GLU A 131 5.90 10.95 -4.38
C GLU A 131 7.35 10.99 -3.86
N GLY A 132 7.94 12.19 -3.81
CA GLY A 132 9.25 12.40 -3.19
C GLY A 132 9.25 12.06 -1.70
N LEU A 133 8.21 12.48 -0.97
CA LEU A 133 8.04 12.13 0.44
C LEU A 133 7.87 10.61 0.62
N GLU A 134 7.11 9.95 -0.23
CA GLU A 134 6.96 8.49 -0.21
C GLU A 134 8.31 7.80 -0.35
N SER A 135 9.02 8.12 -1.44
CA SER A 135 10.25 7.44 -1.85
C SER A 135 11.42 7.71 -0.91
N PHE A 136 11.62 8.97 -0.50
CA PHE A 136 12.80 9.39 0.25
C PHE A 136 12.59 9.45 1.76
N VAL A 137 11.36 9.57 2.25
CA VAL A 137 11.07 9.76 3.68
C VAL A 137 10.25 8.60 4.22
N TYR A 138 9.05 8.36 3.71
CA TYR A 138 8.11 7.44 4.33
C TYR A 138 8.55 5.98 4.21
N ILE A 139 8.95 5.51 3.02
CA ILE A 139 9.45 4.15 2.84
C ILE A 139 10.68 3.87 3.75
N PRO A 140 11.77 4.66 3.71
CA PRO A 140 12.93 4.38 4.55
C PRO A 140 12.62 4.51 6.06
N PHE A 141 11.78 5.47 6.45
CA PHE A 141 11.44 5.70 7.85
C PHE A 141 10.54 4.61 8.44
N PHE A 142 9.48 4.22 7.74
CA PHE A 142 8.48 3.27 8.25
C PHE A 142 8.78 1.81 7.92
N ILE A 143 9.50 1.55 6.81
CA ILE A 143 9.80 0.20 6.32
C ILE A 143 11.31 -0.10 6.43
N GLY A 144 12.17 0.88 6.16
CA GLY A 144 13.63 0.70 6.07
C GLY A 144 14.36 0.51 7.40
N GLY A 145 13.76 0.87 8.54
CA GLY A 145 14.41 0.85 9.86
C GLY A 145 14.74 -0.53 10.47
N ARG A 146 14.72 -1.64 9.70
CA ARG A 146 14.99 -3.00 10.21
C ARG A 146 16.18 -3.73 9.58
N THR A 147 17.07 -3.02 8.89
CA THR A 147 18.35 -3.59 8.41
C THR A 147 19.53 -3.39 9.36
N HIS A 148 19.30 -2.86 10.57
CA HIS A 148 20.30 -2.93 11.65
C HIS A 148 20.36 -4.35 12.24
N LEU A 149 21.02 -5.25 11.54
CA LEU A 149 21.63 -6.45 12.10
C LEU A 149 23.13 -6.35 11.85
N HIS A 150 23.87 -6.00 12.91
CA HIS A 150 25.21 -6.52 13.10
C HIS A 150 25.16 -8.04 13.25
#